data_AF-A0A1N6UEE9-F1
#
_entry.id   AF-A0A1N6UEE9-F1
#
_cell.length_a   1.000
_cell.length_b   1.000
_cell.length_c   1.000
_cell.angle_alpha   90.00
_cell.angle_beta   90.00
_cell.angle_gamma   90.00
#
_symmetry.space_group_name_H-M   'P 1'
#
loop_
_entity.id
_entity.type
_entity.pdbx_description
1 polymer ?
#
loop_
_entity_poly.entity_id
_entity_poly.type
_entity_poly.pdbx_seq_one_letter_code
_entity_poly.pdbx_strand_id
1 'polypeptide(L)' 'MARERLEVTPPVRVHPTGSHLVVYSVKPSGDVLSIAVPNAREDWQDNLD' A
#
# COMPACT_ATOMS: atom_id res chain seq x y z
N MET A 1 6.67 -9.33 9.66
CA MET A 1 7.23 -8.16 8.94
C MET A 1 6.82 -8.27 7.47
N ALA A 2 6.37 -7.19 6.83
CA ALA A 2 5.87 -7.22 5.44
C ALA A 2 7.02 -7.26 4.41
N ARG A 3 6.84 -8.02 3.32
CA ARG A 3 7.81 -8.14 2.22
C ARG A 3 7.81 -6.89 1.36
N GLU A 4 9.00 -6.45 0.97
CA GLU A 4 9.19 -5.36 0.02
C GLU A 4 8.85 -5.80 -1.41
N ARG A 5 8.08 -4.98 -2.10
CA ARG A 5 7.61 -5.11 -3.48
C ARG A 5 8.34 -4.09 -4.34
N LEU A 6 9.33 -4.59 -5.08
CA LEU A 6 10.15 -3.79 -6.00
C LEU A 6 9.46 -3.51 -7.33
N GLU A 7 8.31 -4.14 -7.58
CA GLU A 7 7.46 -3.90 -8.76
C GLU A 7 6.81 -2.50 -8.75
N VAL A 8 6.75 -1.84 -7.59
CA VAL A 8 6.22 -0.47 -7.42
C VAL A 8 7.38 0.48 -7.18
N THR A 9 7.34 1.68 -7.78
CA THR A 9 8.36 2.72 -7.59
C THR A 9 7.73 3.96 -6.94
N PRO A 10 8.20 4.43 -5.77
CA PRO A 10 9.27 3.83 -4.95
C PRO A 10 8.87 2.47 -4.35
N PRO A 11 9.83 1.59 -4.01
CA PRO A 11 9.53 0.28 -3.45
C PRO A 11 8.69 0.40 -2.17
N VAL A 12 7.65 -0.43 -2.09
CA VAL A 12 6.69 -0.41 -0.98
C VAL A 12 6.61 -1.78 -0.31
N ARG A 13 6.08 -1.80 0.90
CA ARG A 13 5.73 -2.99 1.67
C ARG A 13 4.22 -2.98 1.85
N VAL A 14 3.64 -4.16 1.82
CA VAL A 14 2.19 -4.33 1.90
C VAL A 14 1.86 -5.22 3.09
N HIS A 15 1.09 -4.70 4.03
CA HIS A 15 0.64 -5.43 5.21
C HIS A 15 -0.89 -5.54 5.22
N PRO A 16 -1.45 -6.74 5.08
CA PRO A 16 -2.89 -6.93 5.23
C PRO A 16 -3.29 -6.80 6.70
N THR A 17 -4.32 -6.00 6.99
CA THR A 17 -4.88 -5.80 8.33
C THR A 17 -6.41 -5.92 8.27
N GLY A 18 -6.91 -7.14 8.48
CA GLY A 18 -8.33 -7.43 8.30
C GLY A 18 -8.77 -7.16 6.86
N SER A 19 -9.80 -6.33 6.68
CA SER A 19 -10.31 -5.93 5.36
C SER A 19 -9.53 -4.80 4.69
N HIS A 20 -8.51 -4.26 5.35
CA HIS A 20 -7.69 -3.15 4.85
C HIS A 20 -6.28 -3.60 4.46
N LEU A 21 -5.69 -2.86 3.54
CA LEU A 21 -4.28 -2.97 3.18
C LEU A 21 -3.54 -1.72 3.65
N VAL A 22 -2.44 -1.93 4.36
CA VAL A 22 -1.48 -0.88 4.71
C VAL A 22 -0.31 -1.00 3.76
N VAL A 23 -0.19 -0.04 2.84
CA VAL A 23 0.97 0.06 1.94
C VAL A 23 1.89 1.14 2.47
N TYR A 24 3.18 0.83 2.61
CA TYR A 24 4.17 1.77 3.12
C TYR A 24 5.56 1.61 2.51
N SER A 25 6.26 2.72 2.27
CA SER A 25 7.69 2.70 1.92
C SER A 25 8.53 3.04 3.16
N VAL A 26 9.74 2.52 3.23
CA VAL A 26 10.71 2.91 4.26
C VAL A 26 11.81 3.69 3.55
N LYS A 27 11.71 5.02 3.57
CA LYS A 27 12.82 5.86 3.09
C LYS A 27 13.96 5.85 4.11
N PRO A 28 15.21 6.07 3.68
CA PRO A 28 16.33 6.28 4.61
C PRO A 28 16.09 7.47 5.56
N SER A 29 15.23 8.43 5.19
CA SER A 29 14.77 9.53 6.04
C SER A 29 13.67 9.16 7.03
N GLY A 30 13.14 7.94 7.01
CA GLY A 30 12.07 7.48 7.91
C GLY A 30 10.65 7.84 7.46
N ASP A 31 10.48 8.42 6.27
CA ASP A 31 9.17 8.75 5.71
C ASP A 31 8.35 7.49 5.40
N VAL A 32 7.13 7.42 5.98
CA VAL A 32 6.16 6.33 5.81
C VAL A 32 4.91 6.90 5.15
N LEU A 33 4.71 6.62 3.87
CA LEU A 33 3.43 6.87 3.20
C LEU A 33 2.48 5.74 3.54
N SER A 34 1.44 5.98 4.36
CA SER A 34 0.42 4.96 4.63
C SER A 34 -0.76 5.16 3.69
N ILE A 35 -0.90 4.29 2.69
CA ILE A 35 -2.10 4.25 1.86
C ILE A 35 -3.05 3.23 2.49
N ALA A 36 -4.17 3.71 3.03
CA ALA A 36 -5.27 2.85 3.47
C ALA A 36 -6.21 2.64 2.27
N VAL A 37 -6.28 1.42 1.80
CA VAL A 37 -7.24 1.01 0.76
C VAL A 37 -8.55 0.67 1.48
N PRO A 38 -9.63 1.50 1.42
CA PRO A 38 -10.95 1.09 1.87
C PRO A 38 -11.34 -0.22 1.18
N ASN A 39 -11.62 -1.22 2.01
CA ASN A 39 -12.14 -2.55 1.69
C ASN A 39 -11.64 -3.19 0.38
N ALA A 40 -10.89 -4.31 0.48
CA ALA A 40 -10.40 -5.09 -0.66
C ALA A 40 -11.49 -5.60 -1.64
N ARG A 41 -12.77 -5.31 -1.38
CA ARG A 41 -13.93 -5.61 -2.23
C ARG A 41 -14.39 -4.43 -3.10
N GLU A 42 -13.94 -3.21 -2.84
CA GLU A 42 -14.28 -2.07 -3.71
C GLU A 42 -13.48 -2.22 -5.02
N ASP A 43 -14.17 -2.13 -6.15
CA ASP A 43 -13.58 -2.28 -7.49
C ASP A 43 -12.92 -0.93 -7.86
N TRP A 44 -11.58 -0.90 -7.88
CA TRP A 44 -10.80 0.34 -8.07
C TRP A 44 -10.73 0.83 -9.51
N GLN A 45 -11.32 0.10 -10.46
CA GLN A 45 -11.39 0.54 -11.85
C GLN A 45 -12.49 1.57 -12.11
N ASP A 46 -13.33 1.86 -11.11
CA ASP A 46 -14.49 2.75 -11.26
C ASP A 46 -14.16 4.25 -11.13
N ASN A 47 -12.93 4.63 -10.78
CA ASN A 47 -12.55 6.04 -10.59
C ASN A 47 -11.35 6.45 -11.44
N LEU A 48 -11.51 6.29 -12.76
CA LEU A 48 -10.72 6.97 -13.78
C LEU A 48 -11.68 7.71 -14.73
N ASP A 49 -12.34 8.74 -14.21
CA ASP A 49 -12.96 9.82 -15.02
C ASP A 49 -12.08 11.07 -14.94
#